data_AF-A0A914FNJ5-F1
#
_entry.id   AF-A0A914FNJ5-F1
#
_cell.length_a   1.000
_cell.length_b   1.000
_cell.length_c   1.000
_cell.angle_alpha   90.00
_cell.angle_beta   90.00
_cell.angle_gamma   90.00
#
_symmetry.space_group_name_H-M   'P 1'
#
loop_
_entity.id
_entity.type
_entity.pdbx_description
1 polymer ?
#
loop_
_entity_poly.entity_id
_entity_poly.type
_entity_poly.pdbx_seq_one_letter_code
_entity_poly.pdbx_strand_id
1 'polypeptide(L)'
;MQNDPANRVDPGPQVLACLYRAGYDEHFETKEFKNRHANCYKAVYEFTKLESKDTKLNRLLTRACQPVIQSKCSNLINEEIDHGDVMECLSQHKEAEEMTPKCRSYVHHFELISMRDYHFNYKFTQSCEADINVTVNRNFNPCFAFSKFDDKKNMKDADPTLMQKCDADIRKLNCQKEENFEGIIECLREGYEKLTPDCKALVFDREKIEAMDNTFDDALLKQCGFDLRKFCGSTTEGDTALRCLSNSKIIRVLQPNCQKIVHERLKEQSRDDRLRPGLLKVCEDDAKQYCEKEYNKIRNRQYGEQQLGAVISSCLRQQLARFNVPISTACKAELSFVILEAEFDIQLDPALYKACKETIPVHCSNKIVKEGGKFETVLECLKADFYTNQIQDPECAKQLSRITQEALVDIHLDPVLHEACSVDIARICRDVPPGQSRIITCLNDALEVPRIQMSDQCRTKLSERKKLWNVAHESYNMQFPDSFASAYQAIASHPQRDSILAWFGGMILLIMLVGCCCGRLSKRTSHELKNR
;
A
#
# COMPACT_ATOMS: atom_id res chain seq x y z
N MET A 1 45.25 -28.96 0.25
CA MET A 1 44.89 -28.57 -1.13
C MET A 1 44.81 -27.07 -1.16
N GLN A 2 45.73 -26.43 -1.88
CA GLN A 2 45.88 -24.98 -1.97
C GLN A 2 44.69 -24.35 -2.70
N ASN A 3 44.25 -23.18 -2.22
CA ASN A 3 43.30 -22.32 -2.90
C ASN A 3 43.95 -21.76 -4.16
N ASP A 4 43.60 -22.32 -5.31
CA ASP A 4 44.03 -21.86 -6.62
C ASP A 4 43.20 -20.60 -7.02
N PRO A 5 43.83 -19.42 -7.18
CA PRO A 5 43.13 -18.20 -7.60
C PRO A 5 42.62 -18.26 -9.04
N ALA A 6 42.99 -19.28 -9.83
CA ALA A 6 42.57 -19.44 -11.23
C ALA A 6 41.15 -19.99 -11.42
N ASN A 7 40.44 -20.35 -10.35
CA ASN A 7 39.10 -20.99 -10.44
C ASN A 7 37.95 -20.16 -9.82
N ARG A 8 38.13 -18.84 -9.68
CA ARG A 8 37.00 -17.94 -9.41
C ARG A 8 36.31 -17.63 -10.74
N VAL A 9 35.10 -18.15 -10.91
CA VAL A 9 34.19 -17.71 -11.98
C VAL A 9 34.06 -16.19 -11.86
N ASP A 10 34.45 -15.46 -12.90
CA ASP A 10 34.33 -14.00 -12.96
C ASP A 10 32.85 -13.63 -12.73
N PRO A 11 32.52 -12.96 -11.61
CA PRO A 11 31.15 -12.57 -11.34
C PRO A 11 30.71 -11.41 -12.25
N GLY A 12 31.59 -10.84 -13.08
CA GLY A 12 31.35 -9.69 -13.97
C GLY A 12 29.97 -9.66 -14.65
N PRO A 13 29.51 -10.74 -15.33
CA PRO A 13 28.19 -10.76 -15.95
C PRO A 13 27.03 -10.69 -14.96
N GLN A 14 27.21 -11.22 -13.75
CA GLN A 14 26.21 -11.17 -12.67
C GLN A 14 26.24 -9.82 -11.95
N VAL A 15 27.44 -9.25 -11.76
CA VAL A 15 27.65 -7.92 -11.17
C VAL A 15 27.09 -6.83 -12.07
N LEU A 16 27.31 -6.89 -13.39
CA LEU A 16 26.74 -5.93 -14.33
C LEU A 16 25.21 -6.05 -14.40
N ALA A 17 24.67 -7.28 -14.41
CA ALA A 17 23.21 -7.48 -14.35
C ALA A 17 22.60 -7.02 -13.01
N CYS A 18 23.32 -7.17 -11.90
CA CYS A 18 22.91 -6.67 -10.59
C CYS A 18 23.04 -5.15 -10.47
N LEU A 19 24.11 -4.54 -10.99
CA LEU A 19 24.30 -3.09 -11.04
C LEU A 19 23.33 -2.43 -12.02
N TYR A 20 22.94 -3.13 -13.09
CA TYR A 20 21.89 -2.70 -14.00
C TYR A 20 20.51 -2.74 -13.31
N ARG A 21 20.17 -3.86 -12.63
CA ARG A 21 18.93 -3.94 -11.83
C ARG A 21 18.91 -2.96 -10.66
N ALA A 22 20.05 -2.78 -9.99
CA ALA A 22 20.21 -1.83 -8.89
C ALA A 22 20.31 -0.38 -9.40
N GLY A 23 20.80 -0.18 -10.62
CA GLY A 23 20.93 1.10 -11.33
C GLY A 23 19.63 1.90 -11.41
N TYR A 24 18.52 1.19 -11.30
CA TYR A 24 17.16 1.73 -11.38
C TYR A 24 16.31 1.36 -10.16
N ASP A 25 16.96 0.83 -9.12
CA ASP A 25 16.41 0.79 -7.76
C ASP A 25 16.35 2.23 -7.23
N GLU A 26 15.35 2.54 -6.41
CA GLU A 26 15.17 3.86 -5.77
C GLU A 26 16.49 4.35 -5.15
N HIS A 27 17.28 3.41 -4.60
CA HIS A 27 18.57 3.72 -3.96
C HIS A 27 19.63 4.32 -4.90
N PHE A 28 19.70 3.89 -6.17
CA PHE A 28 20.77 4.32 -7.11
C PHE A 28 20.50 5.68 -7.74
N GLU A 29 19.22 6.04 -7.87
CA GLU A 29 18.80 7.35 -8.37
C GLU A 29 18.87 8.46 -7.30
N THR A 30 19.06 8.10 -6.03
CA THR A 30 19.24 9.09 -4.95
C THR A 30 20.42 10.02 -5.21
N LYS A 31 20.26 11.29 -4.81
CA LYS A 31 21.36 12.27 -4.86
C LYS A 31 22.59 11.80 -4.08
N GLU A 32 22.39 11.07 -3.00
CA GLU A 32 23.47 10.58 -2.15
C GLU A 32 24.32 9.53 -2.88
N PHE A 33 23.70 8.59 -3.58
CA PHE A 33 24.41 7.60 -4.39
C PHE A 33 25.10 8.24 -5.60
N LYS A 34 24.39 9.11 -6.34
CA LYS A 34 24.95 9.85 -7.49
C LYS A 34 26.20 10.64 -7.13
N ASN A 35 26.19 11.31 -5.97
CA ASN A 35 27.34 12.06 -5.49
C ASN A 35 28.49 11.16 -5.02
N ARG A 36 28.17 10.05 -4.33
CA ARG A 36 29.18 9.13 -3.78
C ARG A 36 29.84 8.25 -4.86
N HIS A 37 29.10 7.91 -5.91
CA HIS A 37 29.50 6.94 -6.94
C HIS A 37 29.35 7.48 -8.38
N ALA A 38 29.66 8.75 -8.61
CA ALA A 38 29.44 9.45 -9.89
C ALA A 38 29.99 8.72 -11.13
N ASN A 39 31.18 8.13 -11.04
CA ASN A 39 31.79 7.40 -12.16
C ASN A 39 31.05 6.10 -12.49
N CYS A 40 30.60 5.38 -11.46
CA CYS A 40 29.81 4.16 -11.61
C CYS A 40 28.45 4.50 -12.23
N TYR A 41 27.79 5.53 -11.69
CA TYR A 41 26.52 6.04 -12.21
C TYR A 41 26.62 6.38 -13.70
N LYS A 42 27.62 7.18 -14.09
CA LYS A 42 27.84 7.57 -15.49
C LYS A 42 28.11 6.36 -16.40
N ALA A 43 28.89 5.39 -15.95
CA ALA A 43 29.18 4.20 -16.74
C ALA A 43 27.93 3.34 -16.97
N VAL A 44 27.10 3.15 -15.94
CA VAL A 44 25.82 2.43 -16.04
C VAL A 44 24.86 3.19 -16.96
N TYR A 45 24.76 4.51 -16.80
CA TYR A 45 23.93 5.37 -17.64
C TYR A 45 24.26 5.25 -19.13
N GLU A 46 25.54 5.42 -19.49
CA GLU A 46 25.99 5.30 -20.88
C GLU A 46 25.79 3.88 -21.43
N PHE A 47 26.02 2.86 -20.61
CA PHE A 47 25.80 1.47 -21.02
C PHE A 47 24.32 1.21 -21.35
N THR A 48 23.38 1.66 -20.51
CA THR A 48 21.94 1.50 -20.77
C THR A 48 21.49 2.25 -22.01
N LYS A 49 22.05 3.45 -22.25
CA LYS A 49 21.80 4.19 -23.50
C LYS A 49 22.31 3.44 -24.73
N LEU A 50 23.39 2.67 -24.61
CA LEU A 50 23.85 1.80 -25.70
C LEU A 50 22.94 0.58 -25.86
N GLU A 51 22.45 -0.02 -24.78
CA GLU A 51 21.49 -1.13 -24.83
C GLU A 51 20.15 -0.74 -25.47
N SER A 52 19.72 0.53 -25.32
CA SER A 52 18.52 1.03 -26.01
C SER A 52 18.69 1.14 -27.52
N LYS A 53 19.93 1.34 -27.97
CA LYS A 53 20.29 1.39 -29.38
C LYS A 53 20.49 0.00 -29.97
N ASP A 54 20.97 -0.97 -29.19
CA ASP A 54 21.23 -2.32 -29.67
C ASP A 54 20.92 -3.36 -28.59
N THR A 55 19.83 -4.09 -28.80
CA THR A 55 19.39 -5.13 -27.85
C THR A 55 20.37 -6.30 -27.77
N LYS A 56 21.32 -6.45 -28.71
CA LYS A 56 22.37 -7.49 -28.63
C LYS A 56 23.34 -7.27 -27.46
N LEU A 57 23.47 -6.02 -26.99
CA LEU A 57 24.23 -5.70 -25.78
C LEU A 57 23.55 -6.28 -24.53
N ASN A 58 22.21 -6.33 -24.54
CA ASN A 58 21.42 -6.94 -23.49
C ASN A 58 21.21 -8.46 -23.72
N ARG A 59 22.29 -9.22 -23.55
CA ARG A 59 22.31 -10.68 -23.79
C ARG A 59 21.23 -11.47 -23.04
N LEU A 60 20.85 -11.01 -21.84
CA LEU A 60 19.82 -11.67 -21.03
C LEU A 60 18.43 -11.49 -21.63
N LEU A 61 18.12 -10.29 -22.11
CA LEU A 61 16.90 -9.99 -22.83
C LEU A 61 16.84 -10.74 -24.15
N THR A 62 17.89 -10.64 -25.00
CA THR A 62 17.90 -11.33 -26.30
C THR A 62 17.68 -12.82 -26.16
N ARG A 63 18.32 -13.45 -25.15
CA ARG A 63 18.15 -14.89 -24.86
C ARG A 63 16.76 -15.24 -24.34
N ALA A 64 16.21 -14.42 -23.43
CA ALA A 64 14.89 -14.68 -22.89
C ALA A 64 13.79 -14.50 -23.95
N CYS A 65 13.99 -13.53 -24.84
CA CYS A 65 13.03 -13.10 -25.86
C CYS A 65 13.18 -13.81 -27.20
N GLN A 66 14.21 -14.64 -27.35
CA GLN A 66 14.53 -15.32 -28.60
C GLN A 66 13.33 -15.96 -29.33
N PRO A 67 12.35 -16.62 -28.66
CA PRO A 67 11.18 -17.15 -29.35
C PRO A 67 10.35 -16.09 -30.09
N VAL A 68 10.08 -14.95 -29.44
CA VAL A 68 9.33 -13.83 -30.02
C VAL A 68 10.16 -13.12 -31.09
N ILE A 69 11.45 -12.90 -30.80
CA ILE A 69 12.33 -12.21 -31.75
C ILE A 69 12.40 -13.03 -33.06
N GLN A 70 12.50 -14.35 -32.99
CA GLN A 70 12.52 -15.21 -34.17
C GLN A 70 11.17 -15.31 -34.91
N SER A 71 10.05 -15.34 -34.18
CA SER A 71 8.74 -15.50 -34.83
C SER A 71 8.12 -14.20 -35.32
N LYS A 72 8.39 -13.07 -34.65
CA LYS A 72 7.73 -11.76 -34.91
C LYS A 72 8.69 -10.65 -35.33
N CYS A 73 9.96 -10.69 -34.91
CA CYS A 73 10.92 -9.59 -35.11
C CYS A 73 12.15 -10.01 -35.94
N SER A 74 12.06 -11.10 -36.70
CA SER A 74 13.24 -11.76 -37.30
C SER A 74 13.93 -10.91 -38.36
N ASN A 75 13.18 -10.04 -39.03
CA ASN A 75 13.68 -9.06 -39.99
C ASN A 75 14.58 -8.00 -39.35
N LEU A 76 14.46 -7.76 -38.03
CA LEU A 76 15.16 -6.70 -37.31
C LEU A 76 16.49 -7.17 -36.68
N ILE A 77 16.72 -8.50 -36.60
CA ILE A 77 17.95 -9.08 -36.01
C ILE A 77 19.13 -9.05 -36.99
N ASN A 78 18.85 -8.98 -38.29
CA ASN A 78 19.84 -9.11 -39.36
C ASN A 78 20.67 -7.84 -39.59
N GLU A 79 20.29 -6.73 -38.97
CA GLU A 79 21.06 -5.49 -39.01
C GLU A 79 22.28 -5.60 -38.08
N GLU A 80 23.39 -4.90 -38.39
CA GLU A 80 24.58 -4.91 -37.53
C GLU A 80 24.28 -4.34 -36.15
N ILE A 81 23.47 -3.29 -36.09
CA ILE A 81 22.92 -2.63 -34.90
C ILE A 81 21.41 -2.50 -35.13
N ASP A 82 20.58 -2.91 -34.17
CA ASP A 82 19.12 -2.90 -34.35
C ASP A 82 18.45 -1.53 -34.14
N HIS A 83 19.19 -0.48 -33.79
CA HIS A 83 18.69 0.88 -33.58
C HIS A 83 17.42 0.98 -32.70
N GLY A 84 17.24 0.05 -31.75
CA GLY A 84 16.06 -0.02 -30.89
C GLY A 84 14.82 -0.65 -31.55
N ASP A 85 14.88 -1.07 -32.81
CA ASP A 85 13.80 -1.73 -33.55
C ASP A 85 13.34 -3.03 -32.90
N VAL A 86 14.29 -3.84 -32.42
CA VAL A 86 13.97 -5.11 -31.75
C VAL A 86 13.22 -4.86 -30.44
N MET A 87 13.60 -3.84 -29.67
CA MET A 87 12.91 -3.49 -28.43
C MET A 87 11.48 -3.01 -28.69
N GLU A 88 11.28 -2.16 -29.69
CA GLU A 88 9.94 -1.68 -30.07
C GLU A 88 9.05 -2.85 -30.53
N CYS A 89 9.58 -3.74 -31.37
CA CYS A 89 8.84 -4.93 -31.81
C CYS A 89 8.43 -5.82 -30.63
N LEU A 90 9.35 -6.06 -29.69
CA LEU A 90 9.07 -6.82 -28.46
C LEU A 90 8.00 -6.15 -27.59
N SER A 91 8.01 -4.82 -27.50
CA SER A 91 6.99 -4.06 -26.80
C SER A 91 5.61 -4.24 -27.46
N GLN A 92 5.52 -4.09 -28.78
CA GLN A 92 4.27 -4.26 -29.52
C GLN A 92 3.70 -5.69 -29.44
N HIS A 93 4.56 -6.69 -29.18
CA HIS A 93 4.19 -8.11 -29.16
C HIS A 93 4.24 -8.72 -27.75
N LYS A 94 4.13 -7.89 -26.71
CA LYS A 94 4.06 -8.34 -25.30
C LYS A 94 3.00 -9.41 -25.07
N GLU A 95 1.90 -9.38 -25.79
CA GLU A 95 0.80 -10.32 -25.58
C GLU A 95 0.86 -11.58 -26.45
N ALA A 96 1.90 -11.73 -27.30
CA ALA A 96 2.08 -12.89 -28.16
C ALA A 96 2.24 -14.20 -27.37
N GLU A 97 1.84 -15.32 -27.97
CA GLU A 97 1.89 -16.65 -27.36
C GLU A 97 3.34 -17.09 -27.06
N GLU A 98 4.27 -16.68 -27.94
CA GLU A 98 5.70 -16.96 -27.82
C GLU A 98 6.40 -16.13 -26.73
N MET A 99 5.69 -15.15 -26.14
CA MET A 99 6.22 -14.23 -25.11
C MET A 99 6.29 -14.92 -23.75
N THR A 100 7.46 -15.48 -23.44
CA THR A 100 7.71 -16.13 -22.15
C THR A 100 7.59 -15.14 -20.97
N PRO A 101 7.20 -15.59 -19.76
CA PRO A 101 7.14 -14.72 -18.58
C PRO A 101 8.47 -14.00 -18.29
N LYS A 102 9.59 -14.68 -18.59
CA LYS A 102 10.93 -14.12 -18.41
C LYS A 102 11.23 -13.01 -19.43
N CYS A 103 10.92 -13.22 -20.72
CA CYS A 103 11.07 -12.15 -21.72
C CYS A 103 10.17 -10.96 -21.38
N ARG A 104 8.90 -11.22 -21.07
CA ARG A 104 7.93 -10.18 -20.71
C ARG A 104 8.42 -9.31 -19.54
N SER A 105 9.03 -9.93 -18.54
CA SER A 105 9.64 -9.20 -17.41
C SER A 105 10.79 -8.30 -17.85
N TYR A 106 11.64 -8.74 -18.79
CA TYR A 106 12.72 -7.91 -19.34
C TYR A 106 12.19 -6.75 -20.18
N VAL A 107 11.19 -7.00 -21.04
CA VAL A 107 10.55 -5.96 -21.86
C VAL A 107 9.90 -4.92 -20.96
N HIS A 108 9.08 -5.33 -19.99
CA HIS A 108 8.48 -4.40 -19.03
C HIS A 108 9.52 -3.60 -18.24
N HIS A 109 10.60 -4.24 -17.81
CA HIS A 109 11.67 -3.55 -17.10
C HIS A 109 12.31 -2.46 -17.97
N PHE A 110 12.58 -2.76 -19.24
CA PHE A 110 13.17 -1.80 -20.17
C PHE A 110 12.22 -0.63 -20.51
N GLU A 111 10.92 -0.91 -20.59
CA GLU A 111 9.90 0.13 -20.78
C GLU A 111 9.80 1.07 -19.59
N LEU A 112 9.82 0.56 -18.36
CA LEU A 112 9.83 1.38 -17.15
C LEU A 112 11.05 2.30 -17.12
N ILE A 113 12.22 1.79 -17.52
CA ILE A 113 13.46 2.59 -17.63
C ILE A 113 13.29 3.70 -18.69
N SER A 114 12.78 3.34 -19.87
CA SER A 114 12.56 4.27 -20.99
C SER A 114 11.51 5.35 -20.71
N MET A 115 10.52 5.06 -19.86
CA MET A 115 9.51 6.03 -19.44
C MET A 115 10.04 7.03 -18.40
N ARG A 116 11.04 6.65 -17.61
CA ARG A 116 11.66 7.54 -16.60
C ARG A 116 12.69 8.49 -17.19
N ASP A 117 13.48 8.03 -18.15
CA ASP A 117 14.43 8.88 -18.89
C ASP A 117 14.38 8.56 -20.39
N TYR A 118 13.98 9.56 -21.19
CA TYR A 118 13.83 9.44 -22.63
C TYR A 118 15.13 9.05 -23.34
N HIS A 119 16.30 9.32 -22.75
CA HIS A 119 17.60 8.94 -23.34
C HIS A 119 17.75 7.42 -23.46
N PHE A 120 16.99 6.65 -22.69
CA PHE A 120 16.94 5.19 -22.78
C PHE A 120 15.95 4.68 -23.82
N ASN A 121 15.31 5.56 -24.58
CA ASN A 121 14.60 5.23 -25.81
C ASN A 121 15.37 5.82 -27.00
N TYR A 122 16.18 4.99 -27.67
CA TYR A 122 17.02 5.44 -28.79
C TYR A 122 16.18 6.01 -29.94
N LYS A 123 15.12 5.32 -30.36
CA LYS A 123 14.25 5.78 -31.44
C LYS A 123 13.58 7.11 -31.14
N PHE A 124 13.10 7.29 -29.91
CA PHE A 124 12.53 8.56 -29.48
C PHE A 124 13.58 9.66 -29.52
N THR A 125 14.75 9.43 -28.93
CA THR A 125 15.85 10.41 -28.89
C THR A 125 16.29 10.81 -30.29
N GLN A 126 16.37 9.86 -31.22
CA GLN A 126 16.73 10.12 -32.61
C GLN A 126 15.62 10.88 -33.35
N SER A 127 14.37 10.46 -33.19
CA SER A 127 13.23 11.07 -33.89
C SER A 127 12.97 12.50 -33.44
N CYS A 128 13.20 12.78 -32.16
CA CYS A 128 12.99 14.08 -31.52
C CYS A 128 14.30 14.87 -31.33
N GLU A 129 15.41 14.47 -31.97
CA GLU A 129 16.74 15.04 -31.72
C GLU A 129 16.79 16.57 -31.93
N ALA A 130 16.14 17.04 -33.00
CA ALA A 130 16.07 18.48 -33.29
C ALA A 130 15.34 19.26 -32.19
N ASP A 131 14.22 18.72 -31.69
CA ASP A 131 13.38 19.36 -30.67
C ASP A 131 14.03 19.31 -29.28
N ILE A 132 14.66 18.19 -28.94
CA ILE A 132 15.44 18.02 -27.71
C ILE A 132 16.57 19.04 -27.66
N ASN A 133 17.34 19.18 -28.74
CA ASN A 133 18.48 20.10 -28.82
C ASN A 133 18.06 21.57 -28.72
N VAL A 134 16.88 21.94 -29.24
CA VAL A 134 16.30 23.29 -29.07
C VAL A 134 15.87 23.54 -27.62
N THR A 135 15.32 22.53 -26.97
CA THR A 135 14.78 22.62 -25.60
C THR A 135 15.91 22.74 -24.56
N VAL A 136 16.96 21.93 -24.69
CA VAL A 136 18.12 21.93 -23.79
C VAL A 136 18.93 23.23 -23.87
N ASN A 137 19.10 23.82 -25.06
CA ASN A 137 19.94 25.02 -25.27
C ASN A 137 19.30 26.35 -24.83
N ARG A 138 18.00 26.37 -24.54
CA ARG A 138 17.26 27.62 -24.26
C ARG A 138 16.83 27.80 -22.80
N ASN A 139 17.29 26.97 -21.86
CA ASN A 139 16.62 26.80 -20.56
C ASN A 139 15.10 26.66 -20.75
N PHE A 140 14.71 25.97 -21.83
CA PHE A 140 13.32 25.83 -22.23
C PHE A 140 12.75 24.69 -21.40
N ASN A 141 11.65 24.93 -20.69
CA ASN A 141 10.98 23.87 -19.95
C ASN A 141 10.24 22.98 -20.98
N PRO A 142 10.62 21.70 -21.18
CA PRO A 142 9.94 20.80 -22.11
C PRO A 142 8.43 20.71 -21.80
N CYS A 143 8.05 20.77 -20.51
CA CYS A 143 6.66 20.77 -20.07
C CYS A 143 5.86 21.99 -20.59
N PHE A 144 6.53 23.12 -20.86
CA PHE A 144 5.88 24.32 -21.40
C PHE A 144 5.56 24.21 -22.90
N ALA A 145 6.27 23.34 -23.64
CA ALA A 145 5.94 23.01 -25.02
C ALA A 145 4.79 22.01 -25.10
N PHE A 146 4.78 21.00 -24.22
CA PHE A 146 3.69 20.03 -24.11
C PHE A 146 2.37 20.71 -23.76
N SER A 147 2.38 21.71 -22.85
CA SER A 147 1.19 22.51 -22.53
C SER A 147 0.62 23.35 -23.68
N LYS A 148 1.35 23.50 -24.80
CA LYS A 148 0.83 24.14 -26.03
C LYS A 148 0.21 23.15 -27.01
N PHE A 149 0.54 21.86 -26.88
CA PHE A 149 -0.09 20.76 -27.63
C PHE A 149 -1.26 20.16 -26.87
N ASP A 150 -1.32 20.34 -25.55
CA ASP A 150 -2.47 20.02 -24.71
C ASP A 150 -3.56 21.10 -24.83
N ASP A 151 -4.04 21.32 -26.05
CA ASP A 151 -5.15 22.21 -26.35
C ASP A 151 -6.30 21.45 -27.05
N LYS A 152 -7.49 22.04 -27.03
CA LYS A 152 -8.70 21.43 -27.61
C LYS A 152 -8.55 21.02 -29.09
N LYS A 153 -7.58 21.60 -29.82
CA LYS A 153 -7.36 21.32 -31.25
C LYS A 153 -6.58 20.03 -31.46
N ASN A 154 -5.61 19.74 -30.60
CA ASN A 154 -4.76 18.55 -30.69
C ASN A 154 -5.11 17.48 -29.64
N MET A 155 -6.19 17.67 -28.87
CA MET A 155 -6.63 16.74 -27.83
C MET A 155 -6.93 15.31 -28.32
N LYS A 156 -7.24 15.15 -29.62
CA LYS A 156 -7.40 13.82 -30.25
C LYS A 156 -6.07 13.12 -30.54
N ASP A 157 -5.00 13.89 -30.61
CA ASP A 157 -3.65 13.42 -30.94
C ASP A 157 -2.83 13.11 -29.67
N ALA A 158 -3.29 13.57 -28.49
CA ALA A 158 -2.65 13.33 -27.20
C ALA A 158 -2.63 11.83 -26.83
N ASP A 159 -3.77 11.14 -27.01
CA ASP A 159 -3.86 9.68 -26.95
C ASP A 159 -4.97 9.21 -27.91
N PRO A 160 -4.62 8.92 -29.18
CA PRO A 160 -5.60 8.52 -30.19
C PRO A 160 -6.38 7.25 -29.81
N THR A 161 -5.74 6.33 -29.09
CA THR A 161 -6.35 5.06 -28.68
C THR A 161 -7.41 5.30 -27.62
N LEU A 162 -7.08 6.06 -26.58
CA LEU A 162 -8.02 6.41 -25.52
C LEU A 162 -9.17 7.25 -26.09
N MET A 163 -8.86 8.28 -26.87
CA MET A 163 -9.88 9.15 -27.45
C MET A 163 -10.84 8.39 -28.38
N GLN A 164 -10.35 7.38 -29.11
CA GLN A 164 -11.18 6.52 -29.93
C GLN A 164 -12.05 5.56 -29.10
N LYS A 165 -11.43 4.81 -28.18
CA LYS A 165 -12.13 3.77 -27.39
C LYS A 165 -13.08 4.36 -26.34
N CYS A 166 -12.78 5.53 -25.79
CA CYS A 166 -13.61 6.22 -24.81
C CYS A 166 -14.60 7.21 -25.42
N ASP A 167 -14.68 7.39 -26.75
CA ASP A 167 -15.49 8.42 -27.38
C ASP A 167 -16.98 8.38 -26.97
N ALA A 168 -17.58 7.18 -26.87
CA ALA A 168 -18.95 7.02 -26.41
C ALA A 168 -19.14 7.49 -24.96
N ASP A 169 -18.19 7.18 -24.08
CA ASP A 169 -18.21 7.57 -22.68
C ASP A 169 -17.96 9.08 -22.49
N ILE A 170 -17.01 9.64 -23.25
CA ILE A 170 -16.72 11.08 -23.30
C ILE A 170 -17.98 11.87 -23.64
N ARG A 171 -18.76 11.42 -24.64
CA ARG A 171 -20.04 12.05 -25.01
C ARG A 171 -21.10 11.86 -23.91
N LYS A 172 -21.24 10.64 -23.38
CA LYS A 172 -22.24 10.28 -22.37
C LYS A 172 -22.06 11.05 -21.06
N LEU A 173 -20.82 11.26 -20.63
CA LEU A 173 -20.47 12.01 -19.42
C LEU A 173 -20.30 13.52 -19.66
N ASN A 174 -20.42 13.97 -20.91
CA ASN A 174 -20.22 15.35 -21.32
C ASN A 174 -18.81 15.89 -20.98
N CYS A 175 -17.78 15.05 -21.14
CA CYS A 175 -16.38 15.43 -20.89
C CYS A 175 -15.79 16.33 -22.00
N GLN A 176 -16.50 16.52 -23.13
CA GLN A 176 -16.03 17.41 -24.21
C GLN A 176 -16.02 18.91 -23.85
N LYS A 177 -16.61 19.26 -22.70
CA LYS A 177 -16.58 20.61 -22.14
C LYS A 177 -15.19 21.00 -21.62
N GLU A 178 -14.36 20.02 -21.28
CA GLU A 178 -13.03 20.25 -20.72
C GLU A 178 -12.10 20.93 -21.74
N GLU A 179 -11.14 21.69 -21.22
CA GLU A 179 -10.28 22.56 -22.03
C GLU A 179 -9.03 21.85 -22.57
N ASN A 180 -8.63 20.76 -21.90
CA ASN A 180 -7.41 20.02 -22.17
C ASN A 180 -7.57 18.51 -21.90
N PHE A 181 -6.58 17.72 -22.30
CA PHE A 181 -6.64 16.25 -22.26
C PHE A 181 -6.74 15.73 -20.83
N GLU A 182 -5.95 16.29 -19.90
CA GLU A 182 -5.98 15.95 -18.47
C GLU A 182 -7.36 16.20 -17.88
N GLY A 183 -8.05 17.28 -18.27
CA GLY A 183 -9.43 17.52 -17.86
C GLY A 183 -10.39 16.43 -18.31
N ILE A 184 -10.25 15.92 -19.56
CA ILE A 184 -11.03 14.77 -20.03
C ILE A 184 -10.74 13.53 -19.17
N ILE A 185 -9.48 13.26 -18.86
CA ILE A 185 -9.09 12.11 -18.03
C ILE A 185 -9.73 12.22 -16.64
N GLU A 186 -9.64 13.38 -15.97
CA GLU A 186 -10.27 13.59 -14.66
C GLU A 186 -11.81 13.45 -14.73
N CYS A 187 -12.45 13.95 -15.80
CA CYS A 187 -13.89 13.76 -16.00
C CYS A 187 -14.26 12.27 -16.18
N LEU A 188 -13.47 11.50 -16.93
CA LEU A 188 -13.66 10.05 -17.07
C LEU A 188 -13.46 9.32 -15.74
N ARG A 189 -12.47 9.72 -14.94
CA ARG A 189 -12.21 9.19 -13.59
C ARG A 189 -13.35 9.47 -12.61
N GLU A 190 -13.89 10.69 -12.59
CA GLU A 190 -15.07 11.03 -11.79
C GLU A 190 -16.29 10.16 -12.19
N GLY A 191 -16.39 9.83 -13.48
CA GLY A 191 -17.44 8.99 -14.05
C GLY A 191 -17.13 7.48 -14.12
N TYR A 192 -16.05 7.02 -13.49
CA TYR A 192 -15.44 5.70 -13.72
C TYR A 192 -16.45 4.54 -13.74
N GLU A 193 -17.37 4.49 -12.77
CA GLU A 193 -18.36 3.42 -12.65
C GLU A 193 -19.26 3.25 -13.89
N LYS A 194 -19.51 4.34 -14.63
CA LYS A 194 -20.43 4.41 -15.77
C LYS A 194 -19.75 4.16 -17.12
N LEU A 195 -18.43 4.01 -17.14
CA LEU A 195 -17.63 3.79 -18.34
C LEU A 195 -17.86 2.40 -18.94
N THR A 196 -17.66 2.29 -20.25
CA THR A 196 -17.59 1.00 -20.96
C THR A 196 -16.36 0.18 -20.53
N PRO A 197 -16.38 -1.16 -20.65
CA PRO A 197 -15.24 -2.00 -20.26
C PRO A 197 -13.91 -1.60 -20.92
N ASP A 198 -13.93 -1.30 -22.22
CA ASP A 198 -12.73 -0.91 -22.97
C ASP A 198 -12.16 0.43 -22.47
N CYS A 199 -13.02 1.40 -22.20
CA CYS A 199 -12.59 2.69 -21.65
C CYS A 199 -12.11 2.55 -20.19
N LYS A 200 -12.78 1.72 -19.37
CA LYS A 200 -12.33 1.40 -18.00
C LYS A 200 -10.92 0.85 -17.99
N ALA A 201 -10.61 -0.12 -18.86
CA ALA A 201 -9.29 -0.72 -18.93
C ALA A 201 -8.19 0.34 -19.21
N LEU A 202 -8.42 1.23 -20.18
CA LEU A 202 -7.48 2.31 -20.52
C LEU A 202 -7.29 3.31 -19.39
N VAL A 203 -8.38 3.76 -18.75
CA VAL A 203 -8.31 4.68 -17.60
C VAL A 203 -7.58 4.01 -16.43
N PHE A 204 -7.88 2.75 -16.17
CA PHE A 204 -7.26 1.97 -15.10
C PHE A 204 -5.76 1.75 -15.33
N ASP A 205 -5.34 1.47 -16.56
CA ASP A 205 -3.92 1.35 -16.91
C ASP A 205 -3.16 2.66 -16.64
N ARG A 206 -3.80 3.80 -16.92
CA ARG A 206 -3.23 5.11 -16.59
C ARG A 206 -3.17 5.36 -15.08
N GLU A 207 -4.26 5.10 -14.35
CA GLU A 207 -4.28 5.15 -12.88
C GLU A 207 -3.17 4.30 -12.26
N LYS A 208 -2.87 3.13 -12.84
CA LYS A 208 -1.80 2.24 -12.37
C LYS A 208 -0.41 2.86 -12.53
N ILE A 209 -0.13 3.50 -13.66
CA ILE A 209 1.16 4.18 -13.89
C ILE A 209 1.33 5.33 -12.89
N GLU A 210 0.32 6.17 -12.75
CA GLU A 210 0.32 7.32 -11.84
C GLU A 210 0.39 6.92 -10.36
N ALA A 211 -0.22 5.78 -9.99
CA ALA A 211 -0.13 5.23 -8.64
C ALA A 211 1.25 4.63 -8.32
N MET A 212 1.97 4.13 -9.32
CA MET A 212 3.34 3.62 -9.17
C MET A 212 4.36 4.74 -8.99
N ASP A 213 4.18 5.85 -9.70
CA ASP A 213 5.07 6.99 -9.64
C ASP A 213 4.24 8.27 -9.84
N ASN A 214 4.01 9.02 -8.76
CA ASN A 214 3.17 10.22 -8.84
C ASN A 214 3.83 11.38 -9.62
N THR A 215 5.05 11.21 -10.15
CA THR A 215 5.62 12.16 -11.12
C THR A 215 4.83 12.21 -12.43
N PHE A 216 4.11 11.13 -12.77
CA PHE A 216 3.25 11.07 -13.95
C PHE A 216 1.84 11.63 -13.70
N ASP A 217 1.49 11.94 -12.45
CA ASP A 217 0.19 12.53 -12.09
C ASP A 217 0.25 14.05 -12.16
N ASP A 218 0.22 14.57 -13.38
CA ASP A 218 0.29 16.01 -13.65
C ASP A 218 -0.81 16.79 -12.93
N ALA A 219 -2.01 16.21 -12.81
CA ALA A 219 -3.13 16.83 -12.10
C ALA A 219 -2.82 17.00 -10.60
N LEU A 220 -2.30 15.96 -9.94
CA LEU A 220 -1.87 16.02 -8.55
C LEU A 220 -0.75 17.04 -8.37
N LEU A 221 0.32 16.95 -9.16
CA LEU A 221 1.49 17.84 -9.02
C LEU A 221 1.13 19.31 -9.26
N LYS A 222 0.30 19.60 -10.26
CA LYS A 222 -0.14 20.96 -10.59
C LYS A 222 -1.04 21.54 -9.49
N GLN A 223 -2.01 20.78 -9.01
CA GLN A 223 -2.95 21.25 -7.99
C GLN A 223 -2.33 21.33 -6.59
N CYS A 224 -1.35 20.47 -6.28
CA CYS A 224 -0.71 20.39 -4.98
C CYS A 224 0.68 21.04 -4.90
N GLY A 225 1.19 21.64 -5.97
CA GLY A 225 2.58 22.12 -6.01
C GLY A 225 2.98 23.07 -4.87
N PHE A 226 2.06 23.93 -4.40
CA PHE A 226 2.31 24.77 -3.23
C PHE A 226 2.37 23.95 -1.93
N ASP A 227 1.38 23.08 -1.71
CA ASP A 227 1.27 22.27 -0.51
C ASP A 227 2.40 21.25 -0.39
N LEU A 228 2.82 20.64 -1.50
CA LEU A 228 4.00 19.76 -1.56
C LEU A 228 5.26 20.47 -1.07
N ARG A 229 5.54 21.67 -1.58
CA ARG A 229 6.70 22.47 -1.12
C ARG A 229 6.60 22.84 0.36
N LYS A 230 5.38 23.10 0.84
CA LYS A 230 5.13 23.56 2.22
C LYS A 230 5.22 22.43 3.24
N PHE A 231 4.66 21.26 2.94
CA PHE A 231 4.46 20.18 3.91
C PHE A 231 5.38 18.98 3.69
N CYS A 232 5.78 18.70 2.45
CA CYS A 232 6.54 17.49 2.09
C CYS A 232 8.05 17.78 1.84
N GLY A 233 8.41 19.05 1.62
CA GLY A 233 9.80 19.49 1.44
C GLY A 233 10.36 19.18 0.04
N SER A 234 11.64 19.51 -0.19
CA SER A 234 12.32 19.30 -1.49
C SER A 234 12.85 17.87 -1.70
N THR A 235 12.68 16.99 -0.71
CA THR A 235 13.21 15.62 -0.66
C THR A 235 12.15 14.57 -0.97
N THR A 236 10.89 14.97 -1.11
CA THR A 236 9.88 14.12 -1.76
C THR A 236 10.23 14.10 -3.23
N GLU A 237 10.90 13.03 -3.65
CA GLU A 237 10.89 12.63 -5.06
C GLU A 237 9.40 12.53 -5.44
N GLY A 238 9.02 13.02 -6.63
CA GLY A 238 7.60 13.17 -6.97
C GLY A 238 6.82 11.84 -6.95
N ASP A 239 7.52 10.71 -6.83
CA ASP A 239 7.00 9.36 -6.73
C ASP A 239 6.19 9.07 -5.44
N THR A 240 6.45 9.80 -4.35
CA THR A 240 5.80 9.59 -3.03
C THR A 240 4.89 10.76 -2.60
N ALA A 241 4.57 11.66 -3.52
CA ALA A 241 3.77 12.86 -3.29
C ALA A 241 2.44 12.57 -2.59
N LEU A 242 1.67 11.60 -3.10
CA LEU A 242 0.36 11.25 -2.57
C LEU A 242 0.45 10.74 -1.13
N ARG A 243 1.44 9.89 -0.83
CA ARG A 243 1.66 9.31 0.51
C ARG A 243 1.93 10.37 1.57
N CYS A 244 2.67 11.43 1.21
CA CYS A 244 2.88 12.56 2.12
C CYS A 244 1.59 13.35 2.33
N LEU A 245 0.92 13.74 1.24
CA LEU A 245 -0.26 14.60 1.27
C LEU A 245 -1.46 13.95 1.96
N SER A 246 -1.59 12.62 1.89
CA SER A 246 -2.68 11.87 2.52
C SER A 246 -2.50 11.68 4.04
N ASN A 247 -1.38 12.14 4.63
CA ASN A 247 -1.23 12.12 6.08
C ASN A 247 -2.40 12.85 6.76
N SER A 248 -2.99 12.22 7.77
CA SER A 248 -4.22 12.70 8.43
C SER A 248 -4.12 14.11 9.03
N LYS A 249 -2.92 14.58 9.39
CA LYS A 249 -2.68 15.95 9.87
C LYS A 249 -2.48 16.94 8.72
N ILE A 250 -1.92 16.49 7.60
CA ILE A 250 -1.62 17.32 6.43
C ILE A 250 -2.88 17.52 5.58
N ILE A 251 -3.61 16.45 5.27
CA ILE A 251 -4.77 16.47 4.37
C ILE A 251 -5.86 17.47 4.80
N ARG A 252 -5.97 17.76 6.11
CA ARG A 252 -6.95 18.71 6.68
C ARG A 252 -6.60 20.18 6.46
N VAL A 253 -5.34 20.49 6.15
CA VAL A 253 -4.82 21.85 6.02
C VAL A 253 -4.34 22.17 4.59
N LEU A 254 -4.56 21.25 3.65
CA LEU A 254 -4.30 21.44 2.23
C LEU A 254 -5.19 22.53 1.62
N GLN A 255 -4.74 23.12 0.51
CA GLN A 255 -5.59 23.99 -0.30
C GLN A 255 -6.77 23.19 -0.88
N PRO A 256 -7.96 23.79 -1.06
CA PRO A 256 -9.16 23.05 -1.48
C PRO A 256 -8.99 22.20 -2.74
N ASN A 257 -8.27 22.70 -3.75
CA ASN A 257 -8.02 21.96 -4.99
C ASN A 257 -7.06 20.78 -4.75
N CYS A 258 -5.99 20.98 -3.98
CA CYS A 258 -5.07 19.91 -3.62
C CYS A 258 -5.78 18.86 -2.75
N GLN A 259 -6.61 19.30 -1.81
CA GLN A 259 -7.42 18.42 -0.99
C GLN A 259 -8.37 17.59 -1.86
N LYS A 260 -9.06 18.20 -2.83
CA LYS A 260 -9.96 17.49 -3.76
C LYS A 260 -9.23 16.36 -4.50
N ILE A 261 -8.12 16.68 -5.17
CA ILE A 261 -7.40 15.69 -5.99
C ILE A 261 -6.80 14.57 -5.12
N VAL A 262 -6.30 14.88 -3.92
CA VAL A 262 -5.80 13.86 -2.98
C VAL A 262 -6.92 12.90 -2.58
N HIS A 263 -8.13 13.39 -2.28
CA HIS A 263 -9.27 12.52 -1.98
C HIS A 263 -9.65 11.64 -3.17
N GLU A 264 -9.62 12.18 -4.39
CA GLU A 264 -9.90 11.42 -5.61
C GLU A 264 -8.90 10.28 -5.78
N ARG A 265 -7.60 10.54 -5.65
CA ARG A 265 -6.57 9.49 -5.71
C ARG A 265 -6.70 8.44 -4.62
N LEU A 266 -6.99 8.84 -3.38
CA LEU A 266 -7.23 7.89 -2.29
C LEU A 266 -8.45 6.99 -2.57
N LYS A 267 -9.51 7.57 -3.16
CA LYS A 267 -10.68 6.81 -3.58
C LYS A 267 -10.36 5.86 -4.73
N GLU A 268 -9.55 6.27 -5.69
CA GLU A 268 -9.05 5.39 -6.75
C GLU A 268 -8.29 4.20 -6.14
N GLN A 269 -7.35 4.46 -5.22
CA GLN A 269 -6.58 3.44 -4.51
C GLN A 269 -7.45 2.52 -3.64
N SER A 270 -8.56 2.99 -3.07
CA SER A 270 -9.46 2.16 -2.28
C SER A 270 -10.31 1.22 -3.14
N ARG A 271 -10.51 1.53 -4.43
CA ARG A 271 -11.32 0.71 -5.36
C ARG A 271 -10.63 -0.57 -5.80
N ASP A 272 -9.29 -0.63 -5.82
CA ASP A 272 -8.54 -1.81 -6.30
C ASP A 272 -7.11 -1.84 -5.74
N ASP A 273 -6.69 -2.97 -5.16
CA ASP A 273 -5.34 -3.06 -4.56
C ASP A 273 -4.21 -2.92 -5.59
N ARG A 274 -4.47 -3.13 -6.88
CA ARG A 274 -3.46 -2.93 -7.95
C ARG A 274 -3.06 -1.47 -8.11
N LEU A 275 -3.85 -0.54 -7.56
CA LEU A 275 -3.53 0.88 -7.47
C LEU A 275 -2.80 1.22 -6.16
N ARG A 276 -2.44 0.23 -5.33
CA ARG A 276 -1.64 0.38 -4.10
C ARG A 276 -0.30 -0.38 -4.22
N PRO A 277 0.61 0.08 -5.09
CA PRO A 277 1.87 -0.63 -5.34
C PRO A 277 2.75 -0.76 -4.08
N GLY A 278 2.74 0.25 -3.20
CA GLY A 278 3.42 0.18 -1.90
C GLY A 278 2.92 -0.97 -1.02
N LEU A 279 1.60 -1.12 -0.89
CA LEU A 279 0.97 -2.23 -0.19
C LEU A 279 1.34 -3.58 -0.80
N LEU A 280 1.21 -3.72 -2.12
CA LEU A 280 1.49 -5.00 -2.80
C LEU A 280 2.95 -5.41 -2.69
N LYS A 281 3.88 -4.46 -2.74
CA LYS A 281 5.32 -4.69 -2.58
C LYS A 281 5.67 -5.08 -1.14
N VAL A 282 5.18 -4.32 -0.16
CA VAL A 282 5.55 -4.51 1.26
C VAL A 282 4.86 -5.73 1.87
N CYS A 283 3.62 -6.01 1.49
CA CYS A 283 2.82 -7.13 2.03
C CYS A 283 2.86 -8.39 1.15
N GLU A 284 3.76 -8.49 0.16
CA GLU A 284 3.74 -9.57 -0.82
C GLU A 284 3.77 -10.97 -0.18
N ASP A 285 4.71 -11.19 0.75
CA ASP A 285 4.89 -12.50 1.39
C ASP A 285 3.78 -12.82 2.39
N ASP A 286 3.32 -11.81 3.16
CA ASP A 286 2.17 -11.96 4.06
C ASP A 286 0.89 -12.30 3.27
N ALA A 287 0.70 -11.67 2.11
CA ALA A 287 -0.44 -11.94 1.23
C ALA A 287 -0.40 -13.36 0.65
N LYS A 288 0.77 -13.84 0.20
CA LYS A 288 0.94 -15.23 -0.24
C LYS A 288 0.62 -16.22 0.87
N GLN A 289 1.07 -15.92 2.09
CA GLN A 289 0.94 -16.83 3.22
C GLN A 289 -0.47 -16.88 3.81
N TYR A 290 -1.12 -15.72 3.97
CA TYR A 290 -2.38 -15.61 4.72
C TYR A 290 -3.60 -15.32 3.85
N CYS A 291 -3.40 -14.92 2.59
CA CYS A 291 -4.43 -14.51 1.63
C CYS A 291 -4.17 -15.11 0.24
N GLU A 292 -3.73 -16.38 0.19
CA GLU A 292 -3.27 -17.05 -1.03
C GLU A 292 -4.30 -17.00 -2.17
N LYS A 293 -5.58 -17.18 -1.85
CA LYS A 293 -6.66 -17.17 -2.85
C LYS A 293 -6.80 -15.81 -3.51
N GLU A 294 -6.81 -14.76 -2.71
CA GLU A 294 -6.89 -13.36 -3.15
C GLU A 294 -5.62 -12.97 -3.93
N TYR A 295 -4.44 -13.41 -3.45
CA TYR A 295 -3.16 -13.17 -4.11
C TYR A 295 -3.10 -13.77 -5.51
N ASN A 296 -3.53 -15.03 -5.64
CA ASN A 296 -3.61 -15.70 -6.93
C ASN A 296 -4.64 -15.04 -7.88
N LYS A 297 -5.72 -14.46 -7.34
CA LYS A 297 -6.73 -13.74 -8.13
C LYS A 297 -6.16 -12.50 -8.80
N ILE A 298 -5.38 -11.69 -8.08
CA ILE A 298 -4.77 -10.46 -8.62
C ILE A 298 -3.74 -10.77 -9.71
N ARG A 299 -2.99 -11.87 -9.57
CA ARG A 299 -1.95 -12.26 -10.55
C ARG A 299 -2.53 -12.90 -11.82
N ASN A 300 -3.77 -13.35 -11.80
CA ASN A 300 -4.36 -14.05 -12.93
C ASN A 300 -4.73 -13.08 -14.06
N ARG A 301 -4.15 -13.30 -15.25
CA ARG A 301 -4.36 -12.51 -16.47
C ARG A 301 -5.83 -12.40 -16.89
N GLN A 302 -6.65 -13.41 -16.58
CA GLN A 302 -8.09 -13.38 -16.85
C GLN A 302 -8.80 -12.20 -16.18
N TYR A 303 -8.27 -11.71 -15.05
CA TYR A 303 -8.83 -10.58 -14.31
C TYR A 303 -8.05 -9.28 -14.53
N GLY A 304 -7.08 -9.26 -15.47
CA GLY A 304 -6.28 -8.07 -15.76
C GLY A 304 -7.13 -6.86 -16.14
N GLU A 305 -8.17 -7.09 -16.94
CA GLU A 305 -9.08 -6.05 -17.46
C GLU A 305 -10.32 -5.82 -16.57
N GLN A 306 -10.50 -6.60 -15.50
CA GLN A 306 -11.64 -6.48 -14.60
C GLN A 306 -11.26 -5.76 -13.32
N GLN A 307 -12.14 -4.91 -12.80
CA GLN A 307 -11.99 -4.35 -11.45
C GLN A 307 -12.20 -5.46 -10.42
N LEU A 308 -11.20 -5.69 -9.57
CA LEU A 308 -11.20 -6.79 -8.61
C LEU A 308 -11.66 -6.37 -7.22
N GLY A 309 -11.56 -5.07 -6.90
CA GLY A 309 -11.78 -4.58 -5.54
C GLY A 309 -10.51 -4.62 -4.70
N ALA A 310 -10.63 -4.15 -3.46
CA ALA A 310 -9.59 -4.18 -2.44
C ALA A 310 -9.47 -5.57 -1.77
N VAL A 311 -9.32 -6.65 -2.56
CA VAL A 311 -9.37 -8.05 -2.10
C VAL A 311 -8.23 -8.44 -1.15
N ILE A 312 -6.99 -8.03 -1.42
CA ILE A 312 -5.81 -8.27 -0.58
C ILE A 312 -5.88 -7.44 0.68
N SER A 313 -6.09 -6.12 0.58
CA SER A 313 -6.14 -5.28 1.77
C SER A 313 -7.30 -5.70 2.68
N SER A 314 -8.47 -6.04 2.13
CA SER A 314 -9.59 -6.56 2.92
C SER A 314 -9.25 -7.86 3.64
N CYS A 315 -8.59 -8.80 2.97
CA CYS A 315 -8.16 -10.05 3.61
C CYS A 315 -7.12 -9.79 4.70
N LEU A 316 -6.05 -9.06 4.39
CA LEU A 316 -4.96 -8.77 5.33
C LEU A 316 -5.44 -7.99 6.56
N ARG A 317 -6.37 -7.05 6.41
CA ARG A 317 -7.00 -6.34 7.54
C ARG A 317 -7.75 -7.29 8.48
N GLN A 318 -8.48 -8.27 7.92
CA GLN A 318 -9.11 -9.32 8.74
C GLN A 318 -8.07 -10.21 9.45
N GLN A 319 -6.95 -10.51 8.81
CA GLN A 319 -5.87 -11.28 9.43
C GLN A 319 -5.14 -10.47 10.51
N LEU A 320 -4.96 -9.16 10.31
CA LEU A 320 -4.37 -8.24 11.29
C LEU A 320 -5.16 -8.22 12.59
N ALA A 321 -6.49 -8.26 12.48
CA ALA A 321 -7.43 -8.31 13.59
C ALA A 321 -7.40 -9.64 14.38
N ARG A 322 -6.68 -10.67 13.90
CA ARG A 322 -6.53 -11.97 14.57
C ARG A 322 -5.21 -12.03 15.34
N PHE A 323 -5.28 -12.24 16.66
CA PHE A 323 -4.12 -12.20 17.56
C PHE A 323 -3.02 -13.24 17.27
N ASN A 324 -3.36 -14.38 16.65
CA ASN A 324 -2.42 -15.48 16.40
C ASN A 324 -1.79 -15.47 15.00
N VAL A 325 -1.97 -14.41 14.21
CA VAL A 325 -1.41 -14.32 12.86
C VAL A 325 -0.19 -13.39 12.85
N PRO A 326 1.03 -13.91 12.65
CA PRO A 326 2.25 -13.10 12.69
C PRO A 326 2.48 -12.41 11.34
N ILE A 327 1.67 -11.38 11.03
CA ILE A 327 1.95 -10.47 9.90
C ILE A 327 3.25 -9.71 10.17
N SER A 328 4.09 -9.53 9.14
CA SER A 328 5.35 -8.77 9.23
C SER A 328 5.15 -7.34 9.75
N THR A 329 6.17 -6.79 10.43
CA THR A 329 6.11 -5.41 10.96
C THR A 329 5.95 -4.36 9.85
N ALA A 330 6.61 -4.59 8.71
CA ALA A 330 6.52 -3.69 7.56
C ALA A 330 5.09 -3.70 6.96
N CYS A 331 4.50 -4.88 6.75
CA CYS A 331 3.14 -4.97 6.26
C CYS A 331 2.12 -4.42 7.27
N LYS A 332 2.30 -4.66 8.57
CA LYS A 332 1.47 -4.04 9.62
C LYS A 332 1.47 -2.52 9.55
N ALA A 333 2.63 -1.90 9.33
CA ALA A 333 2.73 -0.45 9.17
C ALA A 333 1.97 0.06 7.95
N GLU A 334 2.05 -0.66 6.83
CA GLU A 334 1.34 -0.29 5.59
C GLU A 334 -0.18 -0.50 5.72
N LEU A 335 -0.63 -1.60 6.34
CA LEU A 335 -2.05 -1.82 6.64
C LEU A 335 -2.59 -0.77 7.61
N SER A 336 -1.77 -0.33 8.58
CA SER A 336 -2.16 0.74 9.51
C SER A 336 -2.43 2.04 8.76
N PHE A 337 -1.65 2.34 7.73
CA PHE A 337 -1.90 3.50 6.86
C PHE A 337 -3.25 3.38 6.12
N VAL A 338 -3.54 2.22 5.52
CA VAL A 338 -4.83 1.95 4.85
C VAL A 338 -6.01 2.07 5.81
N ILE A 339 -5.88 1.55 7.04
CA ILE A 339 -6.94 1.63 8.07
C ILE A 339 -7.16 3.09 8.49
N LEU A 340 -6.09 3.87 8.65
CA LEU A 340 -6.17 5.28 9.04
C LEU A 340 -6.80 6.17 7.97
N GLU A 341 -6.60 5.87 6.69
CA GLU A 341 -7.32 6.54 5.59
C GLU A 341 -8.84 6.37 5.74
N ALA A 342 -9.30 5.14 6.02
CA ALA A 342 -10.72 4.82 6.24
C ALA A 342 -11.32 5.46 7.50
N GLU A 343 -10.50 5.68 8.54
CA GLU A 343 -10.93 6.41 9.74
C GLU A 343 -11.19 7.89 9.45
N PHE A 344 -10.53 8.47 8.44
CA PHE A 344 -10.73 9.86 8.04
C PHE A 344 -11.93 10.03 7.09
N ASP A 345 -12.01 9.21 6.04
CA ASP A 345 -13.14 9.18 5.12
C ASP A 345 -13.65 7.75 4.96
N ILE A 346 -14.91 7.54 5.39
CA ILE A 346 -15.58 6.25 5.32
C ILE A 346 -15.66 5.69 3.89
N GLN A 347 -15.64 6.55 2.86
CA GLN A 347 -15.63 6.13 1.45
C GLN A 347 -14.33 5.39 1.06
N LEU A 348 -13.25 5.57 1.83
CA LEU A 348 -11.98 4.88 1.62
C LEU A 348 -12.00 3.45 2.16
N ASP A 349 -13.10 3.02 2.79
CA ASP A 349 -13.44 1.62 3.02
C ASP A 349 -14.70 1.24 2.22
N PRO A 350 -14.55 0.74 0.98
CA PRO A 350 -15.69 0.46 0.12
C PRO A 350 -16.67 -0.56 0.70
N ALA A 351 -16.19 -1.52 1.50
CA ALA A 351 -17.05 -2.54 2.11
C ALA A 351 -17.94 -1.92 3.19
N LEU A 352 -17.35 -1.10 4.06
CA LEU A 352 -18.07 -0.35 5.09
C LEU A 352 -19.03 0.67 4.47
N TYR A 353 -18.55 1.50 3.54
CA TYR A 353 -19.38 2.52 2.90
C TYR A 353 -20.57 1.91 2.18
N LYS A 354 -20.36 0.82 1.42
CA LYS A 354 -21.45 0.12 0.74
C LYS A 354 -22.49 -0.42 1.71
N ALA A 355 -22.05 -1.01 2.83
CA ALA A 355 -22.95 -1.57 3.84
C ALA A 355 -23.75 -0.49 4.59
N CYS A 356 -23.11 0.64 4.91
CA CYS A 356 -23.72 1.71 5.70
C CYS A 356 -24.34 2.84 4.87
N LYS A 357 -24.31 2.76 3.53
CA LYS A 357 -24.72 3.85 2.62
C LYS A 357 -26.10 4.41 2.93
N GLU A 358 -27.08 3.53 3.17
CA GLU A 358 -28.47 3.93 3.46
C GLU A 358 -28.67 4.31 4.94
N THR A 359 -27.80 3.85 5.84
CA THR A 359 -27.84 4.16 7.28
C THR A 359 -27.32 5.57 7.58
N ILE A 360 -26.26 6.00 6.89
CA ILE A 360 -25.60 7.30 7.08
C ILE A 360 -26.59 8.48 7.05
N PRO A 361 -27.44 8.65 6.01
CA PRO A 361 -28.32 9.81 5.93
C PRO A 361 -29.40 9.82 7.02
N VAL A 362 -29.80 8.65 7.54
CA VAL A 362 -30.82 8.52 8.58
C VAL A 362 -30.27 8.92 9.95
N HIS A 363 -29.04 8.48 10.26
CA HIS A 363 -28.45 8.60 11.59
C HIS A 363 -27.57 9.85 11.77
N CYS A 364 -26.78 10.22 10.75
CA CYS A 364 -25.71 11.19 10.93
C CYS A 364 -25.99 12.60 10.37
N SER A 365 -26.97 12.76 9.46
CA SER A 365 -27.24 14.04 8.77
C SER A 365 -27.51 15.21 9.72
N ASN A 366 -28.28 15.00 10.79
CA ASN A 366 -28.68 16.08 11.70
C ASN A 366 -27.54 16.55 12.64
N LYS A 367 -26.61 15.66 12.98
CA LYS A 367 -25.48 15.96 13.87
C LYS A 367 -24.39 16.73 13.13
N ILE A 368 -24.10 16.32 11.89
CA ILE A 368 -23.12 16.97 10.99
C ILE A 368 -23.50 18.42 10.68
N VAL A 369 -24.80 18.71 10.50
CA VAL A 369 -25.30 20.05 10.16
C VAL A 369 -25.30 21.01 11.37
N LYS A 370 -25.56 20.51 12.59
CA LYS A 370 -25.66 21.34 13.80
C LYS A 370 -24.32 21.85 14.33
N GLU A 371 -23.22 21.14 14.09
CA GLU A 371 -21.90 21.46 14.65
C GLU A 371 -21.03 22.37 13.74
N GLY A 372 -21.62 23.00 12.71
CA GLY A 372 -20.91 24.04 11.95
C GLY A 372 -19.94 23.51 10.88
N GLY A 373 -20.23 22.33 10.32
CA GLY A 373 -19.83 21.98 8.96
C GLY A 373 -18.35 21.71 8.72
N LYS A 374 -17.83 20.62 9.29
CA LYS A 374 -16.77 19.79 8.66
C LYS A 374 -17.10 18.32 8.89
N PHE A 375 -16.78 17.46 7.92
CA PHE A 375 -16.95 16.00 7.95
C PHE A 375 -15.98 15.35 8.97
N GLU A 376 -16.00 15.75 10.25
CA GLU A 376 -15.21 15.09 11.28
C GLU A 376 -15.91 13.80 11.72
N THR A 377 -15.79 12.87 10.77
CA THR A 377 -15.98 11.43 10.76
C THR A 377 -17.41 10.95 10.99
N VAL A 378 -18.14 10.80 9.89
CA VAL A 378 -19.36 9.97 9.80
C VAL A 378 -19.19 8.64 10.55
N LEU A 379 -17.98 8.09 10.55
CA LEU A 379 -17.62 6.90 11.28
C LEU A 379 -17.76 7.03 12.81
N GLU A 380 -17.37 8.14 13.44
CA GLU A 380 -17.57 8.33 14.89
C GLU A 380 -19.05 8.48 15.25
N CYS A 381 -19.85 9.10 14.37
CA CYS A 381 -21.30 9.10 14.50
C CYS A 381 -21.86 7.66 14.46
N LEU A 382 -21.48 6.88 13.45
CA LEU A 382 -21.94 5.49 13.32
C LEU A 382 -21.48 4.61 14.48
N LYS A 383 -20.24 4.77 14.97
CA LYS A 383 -19.73 4.07 16.16
C LYS A 383 -20.59 4.40 17.39
N ALA A 384 -21.01 5.66 17.54
CA ALA A 384 -21.87 6.08 18.65
C ALA A 384 -23.26 5.42 18.62
N ASP A 385 -23.86 5.38 17.44
CA ASP A 385 -25.17 4.75 17.24
C ASP A 385 -25.07 3.22 17.33
N PHE A 386 -23.94 2.64 16.93
CA PHE A 386 -23.69 1.20 17.02
C PHE A 386 -23.60 0.73 18.48
N TYR A 387 -22.82 1.38 19.35
CA TYR A 387 -22.75 0.95 20.75
C TYR A 387 -24.04 1.24 21.54
N THR A 388 -24.88 2.17 21.07
CA THR A 388 -26.23 2.39 21.63
C THR A 388 -27.31 1.50 21.01
N ASN A 389 -26.90 0.54 20.17
CA ASN A 389 -27.77 -0.44 19.51
C ASN A 389 -28.85 0.20 18.61
N GLN A 390 -28.54 1.34 17.99
CA GLN A 390 -29.44 2.06 17.07
C GLN A 390 -29.26 1.64 15.61
N ILE A 391 -28.15 1.00 15.26
CA ILE A 391 -27.88 0.52 13.90
C ILE A 391 -28.62 -0.80 13.66
N GLN A 392 -29.72 -0.76 12.92
CA GLN A 392 -30.55 -1.93 12.63
C GLN A 392 -30.10 -2.73 11.41
N ASP A 393 -29.35 -2.10 10.49
CA ASP A 393 -28.84 -2.79 9.30
C ASP A 393 -27.74 -3.79 9.71
N PRO A 394 -27.95 -5.10 9.51
CA PRO A 394 -27.03 -6.13 10.00
C PRO A 394 -25.68 -6.12 9.26
N GLU A 395 -25.64 -5.71 7.99
CA GLU A 395 -24.40 -5.63 7.22
C GLU A 395 -23.58 -4.40 7.62
N CYS A 396 -24.23 -3.24 7.81
CA CYS A 396 -23.57 -2.05 8.34
C CYS A 396 -23.00 -2.31 9.74
N ALA A 397 -23.82 -2.89 10.64
CA ALA A 397 -23.41 -3.23 11.99
C ALA A 397 -22.25 -4.26 12.02
N LYS A 398 -22.26 -5.25 11.13
CA LYS A 398 -21.14 -6.19 10.95
C LYS A 398 -19.85 -5.49 10.51
N GLN A 399 -19.93 -4.53 9.57
CA GLN A 399 -18.76 -3.77 9.15
C GLN A 399 -18.24 -2.84 10.27
N LEU A 400 -19.13 -2.22 11.05
CA LEU A 400 -18.75 -1.44 12.23
C LEU A 400 -18.07 -2.31 13.29
N SER A 401 -18.52 -3.55 13.48
CA SER A 401 -17.83 -4.52 14.34
C SER A 401 -16.43 -4.86 13.82
N ARG A 402 -16.25 -5.05 12.51
CA ARG A 402 -14.93 -5.30 11.91
C ARG A 402 -13.96 -4.14 12.17
N ILE A 403 -14.39 -2.91 11.90
CA ILE A 403 -13.57 -1.70 12.15
C ILE A 403 -13.22 -1.59 13.63
N THR A 404 -14.19 -1.86 14.51
CA THR A 404 -13.98 -1.88 15.95
C THR A 404 -12.92 -2.90 16.36
N GLN A 405 -12.85 -4.05 15.68
CA GLN A 405 -11.81 -5.06 15.89
C GLN A 405 -10.44 -4.62 15.40
N GLU A 406 -10.38 -4.00 14.21
CA GLU A 406 -9.13 -3.46 13.67
C GLU A 406 -8.54 -2.38 14.58
N ALA A 407 -9.38 -1.45 15.05
CA ALA A 407 -8.99 -0.38 15.97
C ALA A 407 -8.48 -0.90 17.33
N LEU A 408 -8.89 -2.10 17.74
CA LEU A 408 -8.42 -2.70 18.99
C LEU A 408 -6.99 -3.24 18.91
N VAL A 409 -6.45 -3.49 17.71
CA VAL A 409 -5.11 -4.05 17.52
C VAL A 409 -4.03 -3.11 18.04
N ASP A 410 -4.22 -1.81 17.84
CA ASP A 410 -3.31 -0.77 18.29
C ASP A 410 -4.09 0.53 18.51
N ILE A 411 -3.85 1.20 19.64
CA ILE A 411 -4.49 2.48 19.95
C ILE A 411 -4.28 3.53 18.84
N HIS A 412 -3.17 3.45 18.09
CA HIS A 412 -2.91 4.37 16.99
C HIS A 412 -3.88 4.23 15.82
N LEU A 413 -4.57 3.08 15.69
CA LEU A 413 -5.63 2.86 14.70
C LEU A 413 -6.97 3.48 15.10
N ASP A 414 -7.02 4.10 16.29
CA ASP A 414 -8.14 4.91 16.76
C ASP A 414 -7.64 6.33 17.09
N PRO A 415 -7.55 7.23 16.09
CA PRO A 415 -6.98 8.55 16.29
C PRO A 415 -7.66 9.36 17.39
N VAL A 416 -8.99 9.21 17.55
CA VAL A 416 -9.79 9.94 18.55
C VAL A 416 -9.48 9.45 19.96
N LEU A 417 -9.39 8.13 20.16
CA LEU A 417 -8.99 7.57 21.46
C LEU A 417 -7.53 7.90 21.77
N HIS A 418 -6.63 7.74 20.80
CA HIS A 418 -5.22 8.05 20.96
C HIS A 418 -4.99 9.52 21.35
N GLU A 419 -5.67 10.46 20.67
CA GLU A 419 -5.57 11.89 20.99
C GLU A 419 -6.05 12.17 22.41
N ALA A 420 -7.24 11.67 22.79
CA ALA A 420 -7.80 11.84 24.12
C ALA A 420 -6.93 11.25 25.24
N CYS A 421 -6.17 10.19 24.95
CA CYS A 421 -5.33 9.48 25.91
C CYS A 421 -3.83 9.81 25.80
N SER A 422 -3.40 10.65 24.87
CA SER A 422 -1.98 10.90 24.56
C SER A 422 -1.11 11.26 25.78
N VAL A 423 -1.62 12.13 26.66
CA VAL A 423 -0.93 12.55 27.90
C VAL A 423 -0.86 11.41 28.92
N ASP A 424 -1.94 10.64 29.05
CA ASP A 424 -2.02 9.51 29.99
C ASP A 424 -1.16 8.34 29.52
N ILE A 425 -1.06 8.08 28.21
CA ILE A 425 -0.14 7.09 27.65
C ILE A 425 1.30 7.43 28.02
N ALA A 426 1.72 8.69 27.83
CA ALA A 426 3.08 9.14 28.13
C ALA A 426 3.44 9.07 29.62
N ARG A 427 2.43 9.15 30.51
CA ARG A 427 2.64 9.17 31.97
C ARG A 427 2.42 7.81 32.65
N ILE A 428 1.40 7.07 32.24
CA ILE A 428 0.96 5.81 32.86
C ILE A 428 1.56 4.61 32.12
N CYS A 429 1.57 4.63 30.78
CA CYS A 429 1.93 3.50 29.93
C CYS A 429 3.24 3.73 29.16
N ARG A 430 4.16 4.52 29.72
CA ARG A 430 5.38 5.00 29.04
C ARG A 430 6.25 3.89 28.46
N ASP A 431 6.37 2.78 29.17
CA ASP A 431 7.25 1.66 28.80
C ASP A 431 6.50 0.54 28.04
N VAL A 432 5.24 0.78 27.68
CA VAL A 432 4.41 -0.19 26.96
C VAL A 432 4.60 -0.03 25.45
N PRO A 433 5.13 -1.04 24.75
CA PRO A 433 5.30 -0.96 23.31
C PRO A 433 3.93 -1.02 22.58
N PRO A 434 3.77 -0.29 21.47
CA PRO A 434 2.54 -0.30 20.69
C PRO A 434 2.27 -1.68 20.03
N GLY A 435 1.05 -1.83 19.52
CA GLY A 435 0.52 -3.05 18.91
C GLY A 435 0.04 -4.09 19.90
N GLN A 436 -0.66 -5.11 19.38
CA GLN A 436 -1.22 -6.23 20.15
C GLN A 436 -2.08 -5.78 21.35
N SER A 437 -2.79 -4.67 21.19
CA SER A 437 -3.67 -4.06 22.21
C SER A 437 -2.97 -3.65 23.52
N ARG A 438 -1.64 -3.71 23.63
CA ARG A 438 -0.94 -3.57 24.93
C ARG A 438 -1.20 -2.23 25.62
N ILE A 439 -1.15 -1.13 24.86
CA ILE A 439 -1.43 0.22 25.41
C ILE A 439 -2.89 0.31 25.86
N ILE A 440 -3.82 -0.24 25.08
CA ILE A 440 -5.25 -0.26 25.42
C ILE A 440 -5.47 -1.06 26.71
N THR A 441 -4.83 -2.23 26.85
CA THR A 441 -4.87 -3.03 28.08
C THR A 441 -4.32 -2.26 29.27
N CYS A 442 -3.15 -1.62 29.14
CA CYS A 442 -2.57 -0.80 30.19
C CYS A 442 -3.51 0.33 30.65
N LEU A 443 -4.17 1.03 29.71
CA LEU A 443 -5.12 2.09 30.04
C LEU A 443 -6.38 1.54 30.73
N ASN A 444 -6.87 0.37 30.31
CA ASN A 444 -8.00 -0.29 30.96
C ASN A 444 -7.67 -0.71 32.40
N ASP A 445 -6.49 -1.28 32.63
CA ASP A 445 -6.02 -1.65 33.97
C ASP A 445 -5.88 -0.41 34.85
N ALA A 446 -5.34 0.68 34.30
CA ALA A 446 -5.21 1.95 35.00
C ALA A 446 -6.57 2.57 35.37
N LEU A 447 -7.59 2.41 34.53
CA LEU A 447 -8.95 2.87 34.79
C LEU A 447 -9.59 2.16 36.01
N GLU A 448 -9.18 0.92 36.30
CA GLU A 448 -9.71 0.10 37.40
C GLU A 448 -9.01 0.35 38.74
N VAL A 449 -7.84 1.00 38.75
CA VAL A 449 -7.06 1.29 39.96
C VAL A 449 -7.41 2.68 40.51
N PRO A 450 -8.06 2.81 41.68
CA PRO A 450 -8.52 4.11 42.21
C PRO A 450 -7.41 5.12 42.49
N ARG A 451 -6.18 4.65 42.70
CA ARG A 451 -5.01 5.50 42.99
C ARG A 451 -4.41 6.15 41.75
N ILE A 452 -4.70 5.61 40.56
CA ILE A 452 -4.21 6.16 39.30
C ILE A 452 -5.22 7.19 38.81
N GLN A 453 -4.85 8.46 38.87
CA GLN A 453 -5.65 9.53 38.29
C GLN A 453 -5.34 9.60 36.80
N MET A 454 -6.33 9.33 35.96
CA MET A 454 -6.29 9.51 34.51
C MET A 454 -7.06 10.79 34.14
N SER A 455 -6.71 11.44 33.04
CA SER A 455 -7.45 12.64 32.58
C SER A 455 -8.92 12.32 32.29
N ASP A 456 -9.79 13.31 32.46
CA ASP A 456 -11.23 13.14 32.22
C ASP A 456 -11.54 12.83 30.75
N GLN A 457 -10.75 13.39 29.83
CA GLN A 457 -10.88 13.15 28.39
C GLN A 457 -10.59 11.68 28.07
N CYS A 458 -9.44 11.15 28.52
CA CYS A 458 -9.11 9.74 28.30
C CYS A 458 -10.09 8.80 29.01
N ARG A 459 -10.48 9.10 30.26
CA ARG A 459 -11.46 8.31 31.03
C ARG A 459 -12.78 8.19 30.29
N THR A 460 -13.30 9.30 29.81
CA THR A 460 -14.60 9.33 29.12
C THR A 460 -14.51 8.56 27.81
N LYS A 461 -13.51 8.85 26.98
CA LYS A 461 -13.36 8.21 25.66
C LYS A 461 -13.05 6.73 25.76
N LEU A 462 -12.16 6.31 26.66
CA LEU A 462 -11.88 4.90 26.91
C LEU A 462 -13.13 4.15 27.38
N SER A 463 -13.96 4.77 28.24
CA SER A 463 -15.21 4.16 28.69
C SER A 463 -16.25 4.01 27.57
N GLU A 464 -16.34 4.98 26.66
CA GLU A 464 -17.15 4.87 25.45
C GLU A 464 -16.67 3.71 24.56
N ARG A 465 -15.35 3.59 24.36
CA ARG A 465 -14.77 2.50 23.57
C ARG A 465 -14.95 1.13 24.23
N LYS A 466 -14.85 1.00 25.56
CA LYS A 466 -15.17 -0.26 26.27
C LYS A 466 -16.59 -0.75 25.95
N LYS A 467 -17.59 0.15 25.92
CA LYS A 467 -18.96 -0.20 25.53
C LYS A 467 -19.06 -0.67 24.08
N LEU A 468 -18.39 0.05 23.18
CA LEU A 468 -18.32 -0.29 21.77
C LEU A 468 -17.73 -1.71 21.55
N TRP A 469 -16.63 -2.03 22.24
CA TRP A 469 -16.00 -3.35 22.16
C TRP A 469 -16.88 -4.46 22.73
N ASN A 470 -17.58 -4.21 23.84
CA ASN A 470 -18.50 -5.17 24.43
C ASN A 470 -19.67 -5.51 23.48
N VAL A 471 -20.29 -4.49 22.88
CA VAL A 471 -21.37 -4.70 21.90
C VAL A 471 -20.88 -5.50 20.69
N ALA A 472 -19.70 -5.16 20.16
CA ALA A 472 -19.08 -5.90 19.07
C ALA A 472 -18.77 -7.36 19.44
N HIS A 473 -18.30 -7.61 20.66
CA HIS A 473 -18.05 -8.96 21.17
C HIS A 473 -19.33 -9.79 21.30
N GLU A 474 -20.32 -9.27 22.02
CA GLU A 474 -21.57 -9.98 22.30
C GLU A 474 -22.38 -10.26 21.03
N SER A 475 -22.41 -9.30 20.10
CA SER A 475 -23.26 -9.37 18.91
C SER A 475 -22.59 -10.05 17.71
N TYR A 476 -21.26 -10.01 17.63
CA TYR A 476 -20.51 -10.48 16.44
C TYR A 476 -19.35 -11.42 16.76
N ASN A 477 -19.26 -11.94 17.99
CA ASN A 477 -18.20 -12.86 18.44
C ASN A 477 -16.78 -12.32 18.17
N MET A 478 -16.60 -11.01 18.34
CA MET A 478 -15.31 -10.36 18.18
C MET A 478 -14.27 -10.98 19.12
N GLN A 479 -13.08 -11.30 18.62
CA GLN A 479 -12.03 -11.89 19.44
C GLN A 479 -11.37 -10.80 20.30
N PHE A 480 -11.24 -11.05 21.60
CA PHE A 480 -10.38 -10.27 22.49
C PHE A 480 -8.98 -10.89 22.52
N PRO A 481 -7.94 -10.11 22.89
CA PRO A 481 -6.65 -10.69 23.20
C PRO A 481 -6.80 -11.52 24.47
N ASP A 482 -6.95 -12.83 24.33
CA ASP A 482 -6.94 -13.71 25.49
C ASP A 482 -5.59 -13.58 26.20
N SER A 483 -5.64 -13.34 27.52
CA SER A 483 -4.49 -13.13 28.40
C SER A 483 -3.46 -14.28 28.37
N PHE A 484 -3.85 -15.47 27.90
CA PHE A 484 -2.97 -16.63 27.82
C PHE A 484 -2.15 -16.73 26.52
N ALA A 485 -2.69 -16.33 25.37
CA ALA A 485 -1.95 -16.34 24.10
C ALA A 485 -0.91 -15.22 24.04
N SER A 486 -1.26 -14.06 24.61
CA SER A 486 -0.34 -12.94 24.84
C SER A 486 0.77 -13.30 25.83
N ALA A 487 0.48 -14.07 26.88
CA ALA A 487 1.50 -14.60 27.78
C ALA A 487 2.51 -15.52 27.06
N TYR A 488 2.04 -16.39 26.16
CA TYR A 488 2.93 -17.23 25.35
C TYR A 488 3.83 -16.40 24.42
N GLN A 489 3.28 -15.44 23.67
CA GLN A 489 4.09 -14.59 22.79
C GLN A 489 5.04 -13.65 23.56
N ALA A 490 4.62 -13.15 24.72
CA ALA A 490 5.48 -12.35 25.60
C ALA A 490 6.66 -13.17 26.13
N ILE A 491 6.44 -14.45 26.51
CA ILE A 491 7.51 -15.36 26.92
C ILE A 491 8.39 -15.75 25.72
N ALA A 492 7.81 -16.03 24.56
CA ALA A 492 8.54 -16.47 23.36
C ALA A 492 9.47 -15.39 22.76
N SER A 493 9.08 -14.12 22.90
CA SER A 493 9.85 -12.95 22.45
C SER A 493 10.81 -12.39 23.52
N HIS A 494 10.76 -12.90 24.75
CA HIS A 494 11.62 -12.42 25.84
C HIS A 494 13.07 -12.93 25.69
N PRO A 495 14.10 -12.08 25.85
CA PRO A 495 15.50 -12.47 25.70
C PRO A 495 15.96 -13.55 26.69
N GLN A 496 15.23 -13.76 27.78
CA GLN A 496 15.49 -14.81 28.78
C GLN A 496 14.44 -15.93 28.81
N ARG A 497 13.77 -16.20 27.68
CA ARG A 497 12.68 -17.20 27.59
C ARG A 497 13.03 -18.57 28.19
N ASP A 498 14.26 -19.04 28.00
CA ASP A 498 14.70 -20.35 28.49
C ASP A 498 14.77 -20.39 30.03
N SER A 499 15.16 -19.27 30.64
CA SER A 499 15.23 -19.12 32.10
C SER A 499 13.84 -19.03 32.73
N ILE A 500 12.91 -18.36 32.05
CA ILE A 500 11.50 -18.24 32.49
C ILE A 500 10.81 -19.60 32.42
N LEU A 501 10.96 -20.32 31.31
CA LEU A 501 10.39 -21.66 31.12
C LEU A 501 10.97 -22.68 32.12
N ALA A 502 12.26 -22.62 32.41
CA ALA A 502 12.89 -23.46 33.42
C ALA A 502 12.33 -23.21 34.83
N TRP A 503 12.07 -21.96 35.19
CA TRP A 503 11.50 -21.60 36.49
C TRP A 503 10.06 -22.11 36.63
N PHE A 504 9.21 -21.90 35.62
CA PHE A 504 7.84 -22.43 35.61
C PHE A 504 7.80 -23.95 35.62
N GLY A 505 8.65 -24.60 34.83
CA GLY A 505 8.81 -26.07 34.85
C GLY A 505 9.22 -26.58 36.23
N GLY A 506 10.17 -25.92 36.89
CA GLY A 506 10.62 -26.24 38.24
C GLY A 506 9.50 -26.11 39.28
N MET A 507 8.70 -25.05 39.20
CA MET A 507 7.54 -24.84 40.09
C MET A 507 6.49 -25.94 39.96
N ILE A 508 6.16 -26.35 38.73
CA ILE A 508 5.19 -27.44 38.48
C ILE A 508 5.73 -28.76 39.04
N LEU A 509 7.02 -29.03 38.85
CA LEU A 509 7.67 -30.24 39.34
C LEU A 509 7.69 -30.28 40.88
N LEU A 510 7.92 -29.14 41.52
CA LEU A 510 7.88 -28.99 42.98
C LEU A 510 6.46 -29.21 43.52
N ILE A 511 5.44 -28.66 42.86
CA ILE A 511 4.03 -28.91 43.20
C ILE A 511 3.68 -30.40 43.06
N MET A 512 4.12 -31.07 41.99
CA MET A 512 3.91 -32.51 41.83
C MET A 512 4.62 -33.33 42.90
N LEU A 513 5.85 -32.98 43.27
CA LEU A 513 6.59 -33.65 44.33
C LEU A 513 5.90 -33.50 45.68
N VAL A 514 5.45 -32.28 46.02
CA VAL A 514 4.68 -32.03 47.24
C VAL A 514 3.36 -32.80 47.22
N GLY A 515 2.64 -32.81 46.10
CA GLY A 515 1.41 -33.60 45.93
C GLY A 515 1.63 -35.10 46.11
N CYS A 516 2.71 -35.66 45.56
CA CYS A 516 3.09 -37.06 45.76
C CYS A 516 3.48 -37.38 47.21
N CYS A 517 4.20 -36.48 47.89
CA CYS A 517 4.57 -36.65 49.29
C CYS A 517 3.36 -36.58 50.22
N CYS A 518 2.46 -35.61 50.02
CA CYS A 518 1.20 -35.48 50.76
C CYS A 518 0.25 -36.67 50.51
N GLY A 519 0.18 -37.17 49.27
CA GLY A 519 -0.60 -38.36 48.93
C GLY A 519 -0.07 -39.65 49.58
N ARG A 520 1.25 -39.78 49.76
CA ARG A 520 1.85 -40.92 50.48
C ARG A 520 1.63 -40.83 52.00
N LEU A 521 1.68 -39.64 52.58
CA LEU A 521 1.39 -39.42 54.00
C LEU A 521 -0.07 -39.75 54.34
N SER A 522 -1.02 -39.32 53.49
CA SER A 522 -2.44 -39.63 53.65
C SER A 522 -2.77 -41.12 53.52
N LYS A 523 -2.06 -41.88 52.67
CA LYS A 523 -2.22 -43.34 52.58
C LYS A 523 -1.65 -44.09 53.80
N ARG A 524 -0.59 -43.56 54.43
CA ARG A 524 0.06 -44.20 55.58
C ARG A 524 -0.77 -44.05 56.86
N THR A 525 -1.37 -42.88 57.09
CA THR A 525 -2.29 -42.65 58.22
C THR A 525 -3.60 -43.44 58.09
N SER A 526 -4.13 -43.59 56.88
CA SER A 526 -5.31 -44.45 56.65
C SER A 526 -5.04 -45.94 56.93
N HIS A 527 -3.81 -46.42 56.73
CA HIS A 527 -3.45 -47.82 56.98
C HIS A 527 -3.22 -48.13 58.46
N GLU A 528 -2.73 -47.16 59.25
CA GLU A 528 -2.62 -47.33 60.71
C GLU A 528 -3.97 -47.25 61.43
N LEU A 529 -4.92 -46.46 60.93
CA LEU A 529 -6.29 -46.42 61.45
C LEU A 529 -7.12 -47.69 61.15
N LYS A 530 -6.66 -48.56 60.25
CA LYS A 530 -7.33 -49.82 59.90
C LYS A 530 -6.77 -51.03 60.66
N ASN A 531 -5.65 -50.86 61.35
CA ASN A 531 -4.97 -51.88 62.17
C ASN A 531 -5.05 -51.59 63.69
N ARG A 532 -5.81 -50.57 64.09
CA ARG A 532 -6.37 -50.39 65.44
C ARG A 532 -7.85 -50.75 65.38
#